data_AF-C3SBV2-F1
#
_entry.id   AF-C3SBV2-F1
#
_cell.length_a   1.000
_cell.length_b   1.000
_cell.length_c   1.000
_cell.angle_alpha   90.00
_cell.angle_beta   90.00
_cell.angle_gamma   90.00
#
_symmetry.space_group_name_H-M   'P 1'
#
loop_
_entity.id
_entity.type
_entity.pdbx_description
1 polymer ?
#
loop_
_entity_poly.entity_id
_entity_poly.type
_entity_poly.pdbx_seq_one_letter_code
_entity_poly.pdbx_strand_id
1 'polypeptide(L)' 'SASNKAMEQSFLPFSAGMRICAGMDLGKLQFAFALANLVNAFKWSCVEEGKFPDMSEELSFVLLMKTPLEAKITARKF' A
#
# COMPACT_ATOMS: atom_id res chain seq x y z
N SER A 1 2.68 22.47 -25.75
CA SER A 1 2.24 22.81 -24.38
C SER A 1 1.26 21.80 -23.76
N ALA A 2 0.59 20.94 -24.53
CA ALA A 2 -0.34 19.92 -23.99
C ALA A 2 0.33 18.70 -23.33
N SER A 3 1.59 18.41 -23.67
CA SER A 3 2.33 17.23 -23.18
C SER A 3 2.60 17.24 -21.67
N ASN A 4 2.71 18.42 -21.05
CA ASN A 4 3.12 18.51 -19.64
C ASN A 4 1.95 18.32 -18.66
N LYS A 5 0.73 18.70 -19.04
CA LYS A 5 -0.45 18.57 -18.16
C LYS A 5 -0.90 17.13 -17.95
N ALA A 6 -0.75 16.24 -18.94
CA ALA A 6 -1.18 14.85 -18.84
C ALA A 6 -0.31 14.03 -17.86
N MET A 7 0.99 14.35 -17.79
CA MET A 7 1.93 13.71 -16.87
C MET A 7 1.67 14.09 -15.41
N GLU A 8 1.24 15.32 -15.15
CA GLU A 8 0.93 15.85 -13.81
C GLU A 8 -0.26 15.14 -13.14
N GLN A 9 -1.16 14.55 -13.93
CA GLN A 9 -2.32 13.79 -13.44
C GLN A 9 -2.12 12.26 -13.48
N SER A 10 -0.94 11.79 -13.89
CA SER A 10 -0.66 10.36 -14.01
C SER A 10 -0.11 9.79 -12.70
N PHE A 11 -0.79 8.79 -12.14
CA PHE A 11 -0.27 8.04 -10.99
C PHE A 11 0.89 7.14 -11.43
N LEU A 12 2.12 7.49 -11.04
CA LEU A 12 3.37 6.83 -11.46
C LEU A 12 4.15 6.22 -10.28
N PRO A 13 3.55 5.32 -9.48
CA PRO A 13 4.17 4.76 -8.27
C PRO A 13 5.44 3.94 -8.55
N PHE A 14 5.62 3.47 -9.80
CA PHE A 14 6.77 2.72 -10.26
C PHE A 14 7.61 3.48 -11.29
N SER A 15 7.40 4.80 -11.42
CA SER A 15 7.98 5.63 -12.48
C SER A 15 7.53 5.21 -13.90
N ALA A 16 8.21 5.72 -14.93
CA ALA A 16 7.95 5.42 -16.34
C ALA A 16 9.24 5.49 -17.20
N GLY A 17 9.16 4.96 -18.43
CA GLY A 17 10.26 5.02 -19.41
C GLY A 17 11.47 4.15 -19.04
N MET A 18 12.68 4.60 -19.40
CA MET A 18 13.91 3.82 -19.20
C MET A 18 14.30 3.56 -17.73
N ARG A 19 13.68 4.29 -16.79
CA ARG A 19 13.91 4.14 -15.34
C ARG A 19 12.66 3.63 -14.60
N ILE A 20 11.76 2.95 -15.32
CA ILE A 20 10.65 2.24 -14.69
C ILE A 20 11.21 1.18 -13.71
N CYS A 21 10.54 0.98 -12.58
CA CYS A 21 10.94 -0.01 -11.59
C CYS A 21 11.02 -1.40 -12.22
N ALA A 22 12.22 -1.97 -12.29
CA ALA A 22 12.44 -3.32 -12.84
C ALA A 22 11.71 -4.41 -12.05
N GLY A 23 11.34 -4.13 -10.79
CA GLY A 23 10.58 -5.01 -9.92
C GLY A 23 9.06 -4.82 -9.96
N MET A 24 8.51 -4.01 -10.87
CA MET A 24 7.08 -3.65 -10.87
C MET A 24 6.16 -4.89 -10.87
N ASP A 25 6.38 -5.83 -11.78
CA ASP A 25 5.46 -6.98 -11.92
C ASP A 25 5.65 -8.00 -10.79
N LEU A 26 6.89 -8.19 -10.33
CA LEU A 26 7.17 -9.00 -9.15
C LEU A 26 6.52 -8.40 -7.90
N GLY A 27 6.63 -7.08 -7.71
CA GLY A 27 6.05 -6.37 -6.57
C GLY A 27 4.53 -6.47 -6.54
N LYS A 28 3.87 -6.33 -7.70
CA LYS A 28 2.41 -6.54 -7.83
C LYS A 28 2.01 -7.96 -7.44
N LEU A 29 2.72 -8.96 -7.97
CA LEU A 29 2.44 -10.37 -7.67
C LEU A 29 2.63 -10.67 -6.18
N GLN A 30 3.77 -10.27 -5.61
CA GLN A 30 4.08 -10.47 -4.21
C GLN A 30 3.05 -9.81 -3.29
N PHE A 31 2.68 -8.56 -3.57
CA PHE A 31 1.69 -7.84 -2.79
C PHE A 31 0.31 -8.49 -2.86
N ALA A 32 -0.17 -8.83 -4.06
CA ALA A 32 -1.45 -9.49 -4.26
C ALA A 32 -1.51 -10.85 -3.54
N PHE A 33 -0.44 -11.65 -3.66
CA PHE A 33 -0.35 -12.95 -2.99
C PHE A 33 -0.35 -12.83 -1.47
N ALA A 34 0.47 -11.92 -0.92
CA ALA A 34 0.52 -11.69 0.52
C ALA A 34 -0.84 -11.21 1.07
N LEU A 35 -1.47 -10.23 0.40
CA LEU A 35 -2.76 -9.71 0.80
C LEU A 35 -3.87 -10.77 0.73
N ALA A 36 -3.90 -11.58 -0.34
CA ALA A 36 -4.86 -12.65 -0.48
C ALA A 36 -4.76 -13.66 0.67
N ASN A 37 -3.54 -14.05 1.05
CA ASN A 37 -3.33 -14.95 2.19
C ASN A 37 -3.79 -14.34 3.52
N LEU A 38 -3.48 -13.06 3.75
CA LEU A 38 -3.88 -12.35 4.97
C LEU A 38 -5.42 -12.23 5.10
N VAL A 39 -6.11 -11.93 4.01
CA VAL A 39 -7.57 -11.80 3.98
C VAL A 39 -8.25 -13.17 4.07
N ASN A 40 -7.67 -14.19 3.45
CA ASN A 40 -8.19 -15.56 3.49
C ASN A 40 -8.05 -16.16 4.91
N ALA A 41 -6.90 -15.98 5.55
CA ALA A 41 -6.61 -16.60 6.84
C ALA A 41 -7.25 -15.87 8.04
N PHE A 42 -7.48 -14.55 7.95
CA PHE A 42 -7.87 -13.75 9.11
C PHE A 42 -9.13 -12.90 8.87
N LYS A 43 -9.85 -12.64 9.95
CA LYS A 43 -10.80 -11.53 10.07
C LYS A 43 -10.10 -10.35 10.73
N TRP A 44 -10.29 -9.17 10.17
CA TRP A 44 -9.65 -7.93 10.58
C TRP A 44 -10.69 -6.97 11.15
N SER A 45 -10.37 -6.30 12.25
CA SER A 45 -11.19 -5.24 12.83
C SER A 45 -10.33 -4.13 13.44
N CYS A 46 -10.92 -2.95 13.61
CA CYS A 46 -10.25 -1.82 14.24
C CYS A 46 -9.91 -2.13 15.70
N VAL A 47 -8.78 -1.60 16.19
CA VAL A 47 -8.41 -1.69 17.61
C VAL A 47 -9.44 -0.97 18.47
N GLU A 48 -9.89 0.20 18.02
CA GLU A 48 -10.93 1.03 18.64
C GLU A 48 -11.98 1.38 17.59
N GLU A 49 -13.26 1.27 17.91
CA GLU A 49 -14.34 1.63 16.99
C GLU A 49 -14.35 3.14 16.71
N GLY A 50 -14.55 3.52 15.44
CA GLY A 50 -14.63 4.92 15.03
C GLY A 50 -13.30 5.67 14.95
N LYS A 51 -12.17 5.04 15.32
CA LYS A 51 -10.84 5.64 15.21
C LYS A 51 -10.16 5.22 13.91
N PHE A 52 -9.91 6.19 13.05
CA PHE A 52 -9.13 5.97 11.83
C PHE A 52 -7.62 5.96 12.14
N PRO A 53 -6.81 5.22 11.37
CA PRO A 53 -5.36 5.30 11.44
C PRO A 53 -4.86 6.72 11.16
N ASP A 54 -3.81 7.13 11.86
CA ASP A 54 -3.08 8.35 11.52
C ASP A 54 -2.29 8.11 10.23
N MET A 55 -2.62 8.87 9.18
CA MET A 55 -1.99 8.78 7.87
C MET A 55 -0.79 9.73 7.73
N SER A 56 -0.36 10.39 8.82
CA SER A 56 0.84 11.22 8.81
C SER A 56 2.08 10.39 8.49
N GLU A 57 2.96 10.96 7.67
CA GLU A 57 4.12 10.29 7.11
C GLU A 57 5.42 10.74 7.78
N GLU A 58 6.40 9.84 7.80
CA GLU A 58 7.78 10.12 8.18
C GLU A 58 8.71 9.70 7.04
N LEU A 59 9.54 10.65 6.59
CA LEU A 59 10.48 10.41 5.50
C LEU A 59 11.75 9.73 6.02
N SER A 60 11.99 8.51 5.55
CA SER A 60 13.23 7.76 5.78
C SER A 60 13.84 7.34 4.43
N PHE A 61 14.52 6.19 4.36
CA PHE A 61 14.95 5.58 3.10
C PHE A 61 13.74 5.27 2.18
N VAL A 62 12.61 4.90 2.79
CA VAL A 62 11.28 4.82 2.16
C VAL A 62 10.31 5.69 2.97
N LEU A 63 9.18 6.07 2.38
CA LEU A 63 8.12 6.79 3.07
C LEU A 63 7.37 5.83 4.01
N LEU A 64 7.34 6.13 5.29
CA LEU A 64 6.71 5.30 6.33
C LEU A 64 5.53 6.03 6.97
N MET A 65 4.61 5.29 7.58
CA MET A 65 3.62 5.88 8.50
C MET A 65 4.34 6.28 9.78
N LYS A 66 4.15 7.52 10.23
CA LYS A 66 4.72 8.04 11.48
C LYS A 66 4.23 7.25 12.69
N THR A 67 2.95 6.86 12.65
CA THR A 67 2.33 5.98 13.64
C THR A 67 2.06 4.63 12.97
N PRO A 68 2.62 3.50 13.46
CA PRO A 68 2.39 2.19 12.87
C PRO A 68 0.90 1.83 12.81
N LEU A 69 0.48 1.17 11.74
CA LEU A 69 -0.89 0.67 11.59
C LEU A 69 -1.13 -0.51 12.55
N GLU A 70 -2.14 -0.38 13.40
CA GLU A 70 -2.57 -1.46 14.29
C GLU A 70 -3.95 -1.99 13.89
N ALA A 71 -4.14 -3.31 14.01
CA ALA A 71 -5.41 -3.97 13.76
C ALA A 71 -5.59 -5.17 14.69
N LYS A 72 -6.84 -5.46 15.05
CA LYS A 72 -7.21 -6.72 15.71
C LYS A 72 -7.40 -7.78 14.65
N ILE A 73 -6.69 -8.89 14.78
CA ILE A 73 -6.78 -10.04 13.88
C ILE A 73 -7.26 -11.27 14.62
N THR A 74 -8.14 -12.04 13.99
CA THR A 74 -8.61 -13.34 14.49
C THR A 74 -8.59 -14.36 13.37
N ALA A 75 -8.24 -15.61 13.67
CA ALA A 75 -8.26 -16.68 12.67
C ALA A 75 -9.68 -16.85 12.10
N ARG A 76 -9.78 -16.90 10.77
CA ARG A 76 -11.04 -17.16 10.09
C ARG A 76 -11.39 -18.64 10.29
N LYS A 77 -12.46 -18.90 11.03
CA LYS A 77 -13.08 -20.23 11.08
C LYS A 77 -13.87 -20.44 9.79
N PHE A 78 -13.60 -21.55 9.11
CA PHE A 78 -14.39 -22.03 7.98
C PHE A 78 -15.67 -22.70 8.47
#